data_AF-F5Z4C4-F1
#
_entry.id   AF-F5Z4C4-F1
#
_cell.length_a   1.000
_cell.length_b   1.000
_cell.length_c   1.000
_cell.angle_alpha   90.00
_cell.angle_beta   90.00
_cell.angle_gamma   90.00
#
_symmetry.space_group_name_H-M   'P 1'
#
loop_
_entity.id
_entity.type
_entity.pdbx_description
1 polymer ?
#
loop_
_entity_poly.entity_id
_entity_poly.type
_entity_poly.pdbx_seq_one_letter_code
_entity_poly.pdbx_strand_id
1 'polypeptide(L)'
;MNNEEETSMFIEACTTQLVSLYTASKEGKNVDADKYRVQGFIHAGELLGVISKKQGRALIADLHFQVFGETIEDRAKRKSKLEALKESDPDAYIEIPAIERR
;
A
#
# COMPACT_ATOMS: atom_id res chain seq x y z
N MET A 1 0.64 -17.31 24.72
CA MET A 1 1.70 -16.30 24.45
C MET A 1 2.39 -16.79 23.21
N ASN A 2 2.25 -16.10 22.07
CA ASN A 2 2.98 -16.46 20.87
C ASN A 2 4.47 -16.24 21.11
N ASN A 3 5.31 -17.08 20.54
CA ASN A 3 6.75 -16.99 20.75
C ASN A 3 7.26 -15.71 20.07
N GLU A 4 8.19 -14.97 20.70
CA GLU A 4 8.72 -13.71 20.12
C GLU A 4 9.34 -13.94 18.74
N GLU A 5 9.95 -15.12 18.56
CA GLU A 5 10.52 -15.59 17.29
C GLU A 5 9.46 -15.75 16.19
N GLU A 6 8.31 -16.36 16.49
CA GLU A 6 7.21 -16.54 15.53
C GLU A 6 6.64 -15.19 15.07
N THR A 7 6.54 -14.24 16.00
CA THR A 7 6.08 -12.88 15.71
C THR A 7 7.06 -12.15 14.79
N SER A 8 8.36 -12.27 15.07
CA SER A 8 9.41 -11.68 14.23
C SER A 8 9.39 -12.27 12.82
N MET A 9 9.35 -13.60 12.70
CA MET A 9 9.28 -14.29 11.40
C MET A 9 8.05 -13.88 10.60
N PHE A 10 6.89 -13.73 11.28
CA PHE A 10 5.67 -13.29 10.63
C PHE A 10 5.79 -11.86 10.08
N ILE A 11 6.35 -10.93 10.87
CA ILE A 11 6.56 -9.54 10.45
C ILE A 11 7.52 -9.47 9.26
N GLU A 12 8.60 -10.26 9.26
CA GLU A 12 9.55 -10.33 8.15
C GLU A 12 8.89 -10.87 6.87
N ALA A 13 8.06 -11.91 6.99
CA ALA A 13 7.28 -12.45 5.88
C ALA A 13 6.26 -11.44 5.32
N CYS A 14 5.56 -10.70 6.19
CA CYS A 14 4.68 -9.61 5.76
C CYS A 14 5.45 -8.50 5.05
N THR A 15 6.61 -8.13 5.58
CA THR A 15 7.47 -7.08 5.03
C THR A 15 7.92 -7.43 3.61
N THR A 16 8.45 -8.63 3.44
CA THR A 16 8.91 -9.13 2.13
C THR A 16 7.80 -9.12 1.09
N GLN A 17 6.61 -9.61 1.47
CA GLN A 17 5.46 -9.65 0.59
C GLN A 17 4.94 -8.25 0.22
N LEU A 18 4.86 -7.33 1.18
CA LEU A 18 4.42 -5.95 0.95
C LEU A 18 5.41 -5.17 0.08
N VAL A 19 6.71 -5.29 0.33
CA VAL A 19 7.74 -4.63 -0.49
C VAL A 19 7.70 -5.14 -1.94
N SER A 20 7.58 -6.46 -2.13
CA SER A 20 7.43 -7.05 -3.46
C SER A 20 6.18 -6.54 -4.17
N LEU A 21 5.03 -6.54 -3.48
CA LEU A 21 3.75 -6.03 -3.98
C LEU A 21 3.86 -4.56 -4.41
N TYR A 22 4.41 -3.70 -3.55
CA TYR A 22 4.51 -2.27 -3.81
C TYR A 22 5.52 -1.95 -4.90
N THR A 23 6.63 -2.68 -4.96
CA THR A 23 7.61 -2.52 -6.04
C THR A 23 6.98 -2.89 -7.39
N ALA A 24 6.29 -4.04 -7.47
CA ALA A 24 5.58 -4.44 -8.67
C ALA A 24 4.47 -3.44 -9.07
N SER A 25 3.74 -2.89 -8.09
CA SER A 25 2.74 -1.85 -8.33
C SER A 25 3.37 -0.55 -8.85
N LYS A 26 4.52 -0.14 -8.30
CA LYS A 26 5.29 1.03 -8.74
C LYS A 26 5.80 0.88 -10.17
N GLU A 27 6.15 -0.35 -10.57
CA GLU A 27 6.53 -0.70 -11.94
C GLU A 27 5.33 -0.77 -12.91
N GLY A 28 4.10 -0.58 -12.43
CA GLY A 28 2.89 -0.63 -13.24
C GLY A 28 2.40 -2.04 -13.58
N LYS A 29 2.86 -3.07 -12.85
CA LYS A 29 2.36 -4.44 -13.00
C LYS A 29 0.96 -4.56 -12.40
N ASN A 30 0.15 -5.47 -12.96
CA ASN A 30 -1.10 -5.86 -12.31
C ASN A 30 -0.79 -6.69 -11.06
N VAL A 31 -1.21 -6.19 -9.90
CA VAL A 31 -0.94 -6.77 -8.59
C VAL A 31 -2.21 -7.09 -7.81
N ASP A 32 -3.38 -7.12 -8.44
CA ASP A 32 -4.66 -7.27 -7.73
C ASP A 32 -4.74 -8.59 -6.95
N ALA A 33 -4.35 -9.69 -7.57
CA ALA A 33 -4.32 -11.00 -6.91
C ALA A 33 -3.33 -11.04 -5.74
N ASP A 34 -2.14 -10.47 -5.93
CA ASP A 34 -1.11 -10.40 -4.88
C ASP A 34 -1.57 -9.55 -3.70
N LYS A 35 -2.25 -8.42 -3.98
CA LYS A 35 -2.82 -7.55 -2.96
C LYS A 35 -3.80 -8.31 -2.08
N TYR A 36 -4.74 -9.05 -2.67
CA TYR A 36 -5.71 -9.84 -1.89
C TYR A 36 -5.02 -10.94 -1.09
N ARG A 37 -3.99 -11.59 -1.64
CA ARG A 37 -3.22 -12.61 -0.92
C ARG A 37 -2.52 -12.02 0.31
N VAL A 38 -1.84 -10.88 0.16
CA VAL A 38 -1.14 -10.22 1.28
C VAL A 38 -2.11 -9.74 2.34
N GLN A 39 -3.28 -9.20 1.94
CA GLN A 39 -4.34 -8.81 2.89
C GLN A 39 -4.85 -10.02 3.69
N GLY A 40 -5.12 -11.14 3.04
CA GLY A 40 -5.53 -12.38 3.71
C GLY A 40 -4.46 -12.91 4.65
N PHE A 41 -3.19 -12.85 4.25
CA PHE A 41 -2.06 -13.29 5.08
C PHE A 41 -1.93 -12.45 6.36
N ILE A 42 -1.98 -11.12 6.26
CA ILE A 42 -1.93 -10.22 7.42
C ILE A 42 -3.13 -10.47 8.34
N HIS A 43 -4.33 -10.62 7.76
CA HIS A 43 -5.54 -10.89 8.54
C HIS A 43 -5.48 -12.22 9.31
N ALA A 44 -4.86 -13.26 8.74
CA ALA A 44 -4.62 -14.51 9.46
C ALA A 44 -3.72 -14.30 10.69
N GLY A 45 -2.66 -13.48 10.56
CA GLY A 45 -1.81 -13.10 11.71
C GLY A 45 -2.55 -12.31 12.79
N GLU A 46 -3.49 -11.45 12.39
CA GLU A 46 -4.38 -10.75 13.32
C GLU A 46 -5.30 -11.74 14.06
N LEU A 47 -5.92 -12.67 13.33
CA LEU A 47 -6.85 -13.65 13.87
C LEU A 47 -6.17 -14.63 14.85
N LEU A 48 -4.94 -15.03 14.53
CA LEU A 48 -4.12 -15.91 15.36
C LEU A 48 -3.43 -15.17 16.53
N GLY A 49 -3.62 -13.86 16.65
CA GLY A 49 -3.01 -13.04 17.70
C GLY A 49 -1.50 -12.92 17.60
N VAL A 50 -0.91 -13.19 16.42
CA VAL A 50 0.53 -13.01 16.15
C VAL A 50 0.86 -11.52 16.07
N ILE A 51 -0.03 -10.74 15.45
CA ILE A 51 0.04 -9.29 15.42
C ILE A 51 -1.30 -8.68 15.80
N SER A 52 -1.28 -7.45 16.33
CA SER A 52 -2.50 -6.67 16.48
C SER A 52 -2.90 -6.01 15.17
N LYS A 53 -4.19 -5.71 15.03
CA LYS A 53 -4.73 -4.89 13.92
C LYS A 53 -4.03 -3.53 13.77
N LYS A 54 -3.58 -2.95 14.89
CA LYS A 54 -2.82 -1.69 14.87
C LYS A 54 -1.43 -1.88 14.26
N GLN A 55 -0.72 -2.95 14.62
CA GLN A 55 0.59 -3.29 14.05
C GLN A 55 0.49 -3.60 12.56
N GLY A 56 -0.50 -4.39 12.13
CA GLY A 56 -0.71 -4.69 10.71
C GLY A 56 -0.95 -3.43 9.87
N ARG A 57 -1.79 -2.51 10.37
CA ARG A 57 -2.03 -1.21 9.71
C ARG A 57 -0.79 -0.32 9.65
N ALA A 58 -0.02 -0.26 10.73
CA ALA A 58 1.22 0.51 10.76
C ALA A 58 2.23 -0.04 9.74
N LEU A 59 2.42 -1.37 9.70
CA LEU A 59 3.33 -2.02 8.76
C LEU A 59 2.97 -1.72 7.29
N ILE A 60 1.69 -1.75 6.94
CA ILE A 60 1.19 -1.39 5.61
C ILE A 60 1.52 0.07 5.27
N ALA A 61 1.24 1.00 6.20
CA ALA A 61 1.46 2.42 5.98
C ALA A 61 2.95 2.77 5.85
N ASP A 62 3.78 2.22 6.74
CA ASP A 62 5.22 2.48 6.77
C ASP A 62 5.90 1.97 5.49
N LEU A 63 5.57 0.74 5.05
CA LEU A 63 6.14 0.18 3.84
C LEU A 63 5.62 0.86 2.57
N HIS A 64 4.38 1.34 2.56
CA HIS A 64 3.87 2.17 1.47
C HIS A 64 4.70 3.45 1.34
N PHE A 65 4.92 4.15 2.46
CA PHE A 65 5.74 5.36 2.47
C PHE A 65 7.18 5.09 2.02
N GLN A 66 7.80 4.00 2.48
CA GLN A 66 9.16 3.64 2.08
C GLN A 66 9.30 3.37 0.57
N VAL A 67 8.33 2.70 -0.05
CA VAL A 67 8.41 2.33 -1.48
C VAL A 67 7.98 3.48 -2.40
N PHE A 68 6.91 4.20 -2.04
CA PHE A 68 6.33 5.24 -2.88
C PHE A 68 6.78 6.67 -2.55
N GLY A 69 7.35 6.90 -1.36
CA GLY A 69 7.74 8.23 -0.89
C GLY A 69 6.55 9.15 -0.53
N GLU A 70 5.33 8.61 -0.53
CA GLU A 70 4.09 9.33 -0.19
C GLU A 70 3.22 8.46 0.74
N THR A 71 2.39 9.12 1.55
CA THR A 71 1.41 8.40 2.38
C THR A 71 0.24 7.91 1.53
N ILE A 72 -0.49 6.90 2.03
CA ILE A 72 -1.70 6.42 1.36
C ILE A 72 -2.75 7.54 1.24
N GLU A 73 -2.86 8.40 2.27
CA GLU A 73 -3.80 9.52 2.29
C GLU A 73 -3.43 10.59 1.28
N ASP A 74 -2.15 10.95 1.18
CA ASP A 74 -1.69 11.97 0.22
C ASP A 74 -1.88 11.49 -1.21
N ARG A 75 -1.59 10.21 -1.48
CA ARG A 75 -1.88 9.57 -2.76
C ARG A 75 -3.38 9.63 -3.09
N ALA A 76 -4.24 9.33 -2.13
CA ALA A 76 -5.69 9.39 -2.31
C ALA A 76 -6.19 10.82 -2.59
N LYS A 77 -5.69 11.81 -1.85
CA LYS A 77 -6.01 13.24 -2.07
C LYS A 77 -5.57 13.71 -3.43
N ARG A 78 -4.33 13.38 -3.85
CA ARG A 78 -3.79 13.72 -5.17
C ARG A 78 -4.65 13.12 -6.28
N LYS A 79 -4.99 11.83 -6.18
CA LYS A 79 -5.86 11.15 -7.14
C LYS A 79 -7.25 11.80 -7.19
N SER A 80 -7.88 12.06 -6.05
CA SER A 80 -9.20 12.70 -6.00
C SER A 80 -9.18 14.11 -6.61
N LYS A 81 -8.12 14.89 -6.38
CA LYS A 81 -7.96 16.22 -6.98
C LYS A 81 -7.83 16.14 -8.50
N LEU A 82 -7.05 15.17 -9.00
CA LEU A 82 -6.88 14.95 -10.44
C LEU A 82 -8.19 14.54 -11.12
N GLU A 83 -8.95 13.62 -10.52
CA GLU A 83 -10.26 13.22 -11.06
C GLU A 83 -11.27 14.39 -11.03
N ALA A 84 -11.29 15.19 -9.96
CA ALA A 84 -12.14 16.38 -9.90
C ALA A 84 -11.77 17.41 -10.98
N LEU A 85 -10.47 17.64 -11.20
CA LEU A 85 -9.99 18.56 -12.23
C LEU A 85 -10.36 18.07 -13.64
N LYS A 86 -10.24 16.77 -13.88
CA LYS A 86 -10.62 16.15 -15.16
C LYS A 86 -12.10 16.38 -15.51
N GLU A 87 -12.97 16.41 -14.51
CA GLU A 87 -14.40 16.68 -14.69
C GLU A 87 -14.70 18.18 -14.80
N SER A 88 -14.06 19.02 -13.97
CA SER A 88 -14.39 20.44 -13.90
C SER A 88 -13.71 21.30 -14.96
N ASP A 89 -12.47 20.96 -15.31
CA ASP A 89 -11.61 21.74 -16.21
C ASP A 89 -10.63 20.80 -16.95
N PRO A 90 -11.09 20.15 -18.04
CA PRO A 90 -10.29 19.19 -18.80
C PRO A 90 -9.01 19.80 -19.39
N ASP A 91 -9.02 21.09 -19.73
CA ASP A 91 -7.87 21.79 -20.31
C ASP A 91 -6.77 21.94 -19.25
N ALA A 92 -7.12 22.40 -18.04
CA ALA A 92 -6.17 22.47 -16.92
C ALA A 92 -5.60 21.09 -16.54
N TYR A 93 -6.38 20.02 -16.68
CA TYR A 93 -5.90 18.65 -16.49
C TYR A 93 -4.87 18.22 -17.56
N ILE A 94 -5.07 18.65 -18.82
CA ILE A 94 -4.15 18.37 -19.93
C ILE A 94 -2.85 19.18 -19.83
N GLU A 95 -2.84 20.30 -19.12
CA GLU A 95 -1.63 21.11 -18.89
C GLU A 95 -0.67 20.52 -17.83
N ILE A 96 -1.16 19.70 -16.89
CA ILE A 96 -0.31 19.04 -15.87
C ILE A 96 0.72 18.13 -16.55
N PRO A 97 2.01 18.06 -16.17
CA PRO A 97 2.95 17.11 -16.76
C PRO A 97 2.45 15.65 -16.69
N ALA A 98 2.57 14.88 -17.78
CA ALA A 98 2.04 13.52 -17.84
C ALA A 98 2.59 12.57 -16.76
N ILE A 99 3.79 12.87 -16.24
CA ILE A 99 4.39 12.12 -15.12
C ILE A 99 3.67 12.37 -13.79
N GLU A 100 3.06 13.55 -13.62
CA GLU A 100 2.31 13.96 -12.43
C GLU A 100 0.83 13.57 -12.48
N ARG A 101 0.34 13.19 -13.68
CA ARG A 101 -1.02 12.63 -13.90
C ARG A 101 -1.15 11.15 -13.53
N ARG A 102 -0.05 10.45 -13.19
CA ARG A 102 -0.01 9.00 -12.90
C ARG A 102 -0.13 8.65 -11.42
#